data_AF-A0A150WF61-F1
#
_entry.id   AF-A0A150WF61-F1
#
_cell.length_a   1.000
_cell.length_b   1.000
_cell.length_c   1.000
_cell.angle_alpha   90.00
_cell.angle_beta   90.00
_cell.angle_gamma   90.00
#
_symmetry.space_group_name_H-M   'P 1'
#
loop_
_entity.id
_entity.type
_entity.pdbx_description
1 polymer ?
#
loop_
_entity_poly.entity_id
_entity_poly.type
_entity_poly.pdbx_seq_one_letter_code
_entity_poly.pdbx_strand_id
1 'polypeptide(L)'
;MNSQDFLTINLVGAGAFVLWYLVSRGGPIQPTRLNMKAPDTAPTVLEPAISQAPDHDAPSSAPALARNSPINHSMTPKMKSLNVMFIYNGHSWDAYEVLGVPAGASIPIVTEAYQTALRRCTGAESAEFLETAYKAILNKSA
;
A
#
# COMPACT_ATOMS: atom_id res chain seq x y z
N MET A 1 -51.61 -27.36 -17.20
CA MET A 1 -51.12 -26.79 -15.94
C MET A 1 -51.90 -25.52 -15.66
N ASN A 2 -52.39 -25.35 -14.43
CA ASN A 2 -53.09 -24.14 -14.03
C ASN A 2 -52.06 -23.00 -13.94
N SER A 3 -52.41 -21.81 -14.44
CA SER A 3 -51.51 -20.64 -14.39
C SER A 3 -51.20 -20.23 -12.95
N GLN A 4 -52.12 -20.52 -12.03
CA GLN A 4 -51.93 -20.32 -10.59
C GLN A 4 -50.80 -21.21 -10.05
N ASP A 5 -50.77 -22.50 -10.40
CA ASP A 5 -49.72 -23.43 -9.95
C ASP A 5 -48.34 -22.96 -10.44
N PHE A 6 -48.25 -22.50 -11.69
CA PHE A 6 -47.00 -21.99 -12.25
C PHE A 6 -46.51 -20.74 -11.52
N LEU A 7 -47.40 -19.82 -11.20
CA LEU A 7 -47.06 -18.60 -10.44
C LEU A 7 -46.60 -18.95 -9.01
N THR A 8 -47.29 -19.86 -8.34
CA THR A 8 -46.95 -20.28 -6.97
C THR A 8 -45.58 -20.95 -6.91
N ILE A 9 -45.27 -21.85 -7.85
CA ILE A 9 -43.96 -22.53 -7.89
C ILE A 9 -42.82 -21.52 -8.08
N ASN A 10 -42.97 -20.56 -8.99
CA ASN A 10 -41.95 -19.54 -9.22
C ASN A 10 -41.78 -18.61 -8.01
N LEU A 11 -42.88 -18.21 -7.37
CA LEU A 11 -42.85 -17.35 -6.18
C LEU A 11 -42.13 -18.05 -5.01
N VAL A 12 -42.46 -19.31 -4.75
CA VAL A 12 -41.83 -20.11 -3.68
C VAL A 12 -40.37 -20.37 -4.00
N GLY A 13 -40.05 -20.72 -5.25
CA GLY A 13 -38.67 -20.93 -5.69
C GLY A 13 -37.81 -19.68 -5.55
N ALA A 14 -38.32 -18.52 -5.97
CA ALA A 14 -37.63 -17.24 -5.82
C ALA A 14 -37.45 -16.88 -4.34
N GLY A 15 -38.48 -17.06 -3.52
CA GLY A 15 -38.39 -16.83 -2.07
C GLY A 15 -37.35 -17.71 -1.39
N ALA A 16 -37.33 -19.00 -1.72
CA ALA A 16 -36.34 -19.94 -1.19
C ALA A 16 -34.92 -19.58 -1.64
N PHE A 17 -34.73 -19.16 -2.89
CA PHE A 17 -33.43 -18.73 -3.41
C PHE A 17 -32.91 -17.48 -2.69
N VAL A 18 -33.75 -16.47 -2.48
CA VAL A 18 -33.36 -15.25 -1.75
C VAL A 18 -33.01 -15.58 -0.30
N LEU A 19 -33.81 -16.42 0.36
CA LEU A 19 -33.53 -16.85 1.73
C LEU A 19 -32.22 -17.63 1.83
N TRP A 20 -32.00 -18.58 0.93
CA TRP A 20 -30.75 -19.34 0.84
C TRP A 20 -29.55 -18.41 0.63
N TYR A 21 -29.66 -17.44 -0.28
CA TYR A 21 -28.59 -16.48 -0.56
C TYR A 21 -28.23 -15.63 0.66
N LEU A 22 -29.22 -15.15 1.40
CA LEU A 22 -28.99 -14.33 2.59
C LEU A 22 -28.33 -15.12 3.73
N VAL A 23 -28.69 -16.40 3.90
CA VAL A 23 -28.07 -17.28 4.91
C VAL A 23 -26.69 -17.78 4.46
N SER A 24 -26.49 -17.95 3.16
CA SER A 24 -25.25 -18.49 2.58
C SER A 24 -24.17 -17.43 2.37
N ARG A 25 -24.48 -16.14 2.53
CA ARG A 25 -23.46 -15.09 2.63
C ARG A 25 -22.70 -15.30 3.95
N GLY A 26 -21.64 -16.11 3.84
CA GLY A 26 -20.69 -16.41 4.91
C GLY A 26 -20.23 -15.15 5.63
N GLY A 27 -20.06 -15.30 6.94
CA GLY A 27 -19.71 -14.22 7.85
C GLY A 27 -18.41 -13.48 7.49
N PRO A 28 -18.09 -12.40 8.21
CA PRO A 28 -16.94 -11.56 7.90
C PRO A 28 -15.67 -12.40 7.81
N ILE A 29 -15.04 -12.36 6.62
CA ILE A 29 -13.72 -12.96 6.39
C ILE A 29 -12.77 -12.27 7.36
N GLN A 30 -12.25 -13.02 8.32
CA GLN A 30 -11.26 -12.46 9.25
C GLN A 30 -9.98 -12.15 8.46
N PRO A 31 -9.35 -11.00 8.73
CA PRO A 31 -8.10 -10.65 8.07
C PRO A 31 -7.03 -11.69 8.41
N THR A 32 -6.30 -12.14 7.38
CA THR A 32 -5.15 -13.03 7.53
C THR A 32 -4.16 -12.40 8.52
N ARG A 33 -3.99 -13.01 9.70
CA ARG A 33 -3.05 -12.52 10.70
C ARG A 33 -1.64 -12.98 10.34
N LEU A 34 -0.77 -12.03 10.02
CA LEU A 34 0.66 -12.29 9.85
C LEU A 34 1.26 -12.74 11.18
N ASN A 35 1.85 -13.93 11.21
CA ASN A 35 2.53 -14.44 12.41
C ASN A 35 3.91 -13.77 12.56
N MET A 36 3.99 -12.68 13.32
CA MET A 36 5.24 -11.96 13.60
C MET A 36 6.25 -12.73 14.46
N LYS A 37 5.90 -13.94 14.93
CA LYS A 37 6.81 -14.81 15.71
C LYS A 37 7.45 -15.90 14.86
N ALA A 38 7.20 -15.93 13.55
CA ALA A 38 7.89 -16.87 12.68
C ALA A 38 9.39 -16.49 12.63
N PRO A 39 10.31 -17.38 13.03
CA PRO A 39 11.73 -17.12 12.84
C PRO A 39 12.01 -17.00 11.34
N ASP A 40 12.69 -15.93 10.93
CA ASP A 40 13.17 -15.69 9.57
C ASP A 40 14.20 -16.76 9.18
N THR A 41 13.71 -17.96 8.88
CA THR A 41 14.51 -19.02 8.27
C THR A 41 14.26 -18.94 6.78
N ALA A 42 14.74 -17.88 6.16
CA ALA A 42 14.87 -17.85 4.71
C ALA A 42 15.97 -18.87 4.33
N PRO A 43 15.73 -19.81 3.40
CA PRO A 43 16.79 -20.66 2.90
C PRO A 43 17.81 -19.77 2.18
N THR A 44 19.05 -19.79 2.68
CA THR A 44 20.21 -19.13 2.08
C THR A 44 20.30 -19.52 0.60
N VAL A 45 19.99 -18.56 -0.26
CA VAL A 45 20.20 -18.70 -1.70
C VAL A 45 21.70 -18.86 -1.92
N LEU A 46 22.04 -19.94 -2.62
CA LEU A 46 23.38 -20.43 -2.92
C LEU A 46 24.36 -19.31 -3.29
N GLU A 47 25.42 -19.23 -2.50
CA GLU A 47 26.64 -18.47 -2.77
C GLU A 47 27.38 -19.07 -3.97
N PRO A 48 27.55 -18.36 -5.10
CA PRO A 48 28.44 -18.84 -6.15
C PRO A 48 29.88 -18.68 -5.68
N ALA A 49 30.54 -19.83 -5.51
CA ALA A 49 31.95 -19.96 -5.19
C ALA A 49 32.82 -19.08 -6.12
N ILE A 50 33.44 -18.04 -5.56
CA ILE A 50 34.58 -17.38 -6.19
C ILE A 50 35.82 -18.00 -5.56
N SER A 51 36.49 -18.81 -6.38
CA SER A 51 37.75 -19.47 -6.11
C SER A 51 38.83 -18.50 -5.62
N GLN A 52 39.49 -18.89 -4.52
CA GLN A 52 40.74 -18.34 -4.04
C GLN A 52 41.90 -18.59 -5.01
N ALA A 53 42.77 -17.59 -5.20
CA ALA A 53 44.22 -17.72 -5.40
C ALA A 53 44.90 -16.33 -5.17
N PRO A 54 46.24 -16.22 -4.97
CA PRO A 54 46.83 -15.70 -3.72
C PRO A 54 47.64 -14.39 -3.87
N ASP A 55 47.91 -13.79 -2.71
CA ASP A 55 49.07 -12.96 -2.30
C ASP A 55 49.68 -11.94 -3.27
N HIS A 56 49.52 -10.65 -2.93
CA HIS A 56 50.56 -9.65 -3.15
C HIS A 56 50.54 -8.57 -2.05
N ASP A 57 51.65 -8.51 -1.31
CA ASP A 57 51.98 -7.53 -0.27
C ASP A 57 52.03 -6.08 -0.79
N ALA A 58 51.41 -5.15 -0.06
CA ALA A 58 51.92 -3.78 0.11
C ALA A 58 51.24 -3.06 1.30
N PRO A 59 52.00 -2.38 2.19
CA PRO A 59 51.47 -1.64 3.32
C PRO A 59 51.15 -0.19 2.90
N SER A 60 49.92 0.26 3.13
CA SER A 60 49.57 1.69 2.98
C SER A 60 49.08 2.26 4.31
N SER A 61 49.96 3.07 4.88
CA SER A 61 49.75 3.90 6.05
C SER A 61 48.85 5.08 5.71
N ALA A 62 47.70 5.22 6.39
CA ALA A 62 47.04 6.52 6.56
C ALA A 62 46.16 6.52 7.84
N PRO A 63 46.33 7.49 8.75
CA PRO A 63 45.49 7.61 9.95
C PRO A 63 44.21 8.35 9.58
N ALA A 64 43.09 7.65 9.50
CA ALA A 64 41.79 8.29 9.37
C ALA A 64 41.40 8.89 10.73
N LEU A 65 41.76 10.15 10.90
CA LEU A 65 41.32 11.04 11.96
C LEU A 65 39.79 11.04 12.07
N ALA A 66 39.34 10.87 13.31
CA ALA A 66 37.99 11.05 13.77
C ALA A 66 37.33 12.29 13.17
N ARG A 67 36.15 12.10 12.56
CA ARG A 67 35.18 13.19 12.38
C ARG A 67 33.85 12.75 12.96
N ASN A 68 33.78 12.81 14.29
CA ASN A 68 32.52 12.81 15.01
C ASN A 68 31.76 14.09 14.64
N SER A 69 30.93 14.03 13.60
CA SER A 69 29.90 15.05 13.40
C SER A 69 28.80 14.82 14.42
N PRO A 70 28.50 15.77 15.32
CA PRO A 70 27.28 15.71 16.10
C PRO A 70 26.10 15.81 15.13
N ILE A 71 25.35 14.71 15.01
CA ILE A 71 24.08 14.67 14.30
C ILE A 71 23.16 15.61 15.08
N ASN A 72 23.07 16.86 14.64
CA ASN A 72 21.97 17.74 15.00
C ASN A 72 20.69 16.97 14.65
N HIS A 73 19.94 16.54 15.67
CA HIS A 73 18.55 16.14 15.50
C HIS A 73 17.82 17.38 14.97
N SER A 74 17.82 17.53 13.65
CA SER A 74 16.88 18.40 12.97
C SER A 74 15.51 17.96 13.45
N MET A 75 14.72 18.92 13.91
CA MET A 75 13.31 18.72 14.24
C MET A 75 12.58 18.37 12.94
N THR A 76 12.79 17.16 12.43
CA THR A 76 11.89 16.60 11.44
C THR A 76 10.57 16.41 12.17
N PRO A 77 9.48 17.03 11.69
CA PRO A 77 8.17 16.82 12.30
C PRO A 77 7.94 15.32 12.37
N LYS A 78 7.61 14.82 13.56
CA LYS A 78 7.35 13.41 13.83
C LYS A 78 6.21 12.94 12.92
N MET A 79 6.56 12.41 11.75
CA MET A 79 5.61 11.94 10.76
C MET A 79 4.88 10.74 11.35
N LYS A 80 3.59 10.92 11.65
CA LYS A 80 2.74 9.79 12.02
C LYS A 80 2.52 8.99 10.75
N SER A 81 3.09 7.78 10.70
CA SER A 81 2.81 6.79 9.67
C SER A 81 1.30 6.55 9.65
N LEU A 82 0.61 7.15 8.68
CA LEU A 82 -0.84 7.10 8.59
C LEU A 82 -1.24 6.96 7.13
N ASN A 83 -1.13 5.74 6.61
CA ASN A 83 -1.55 5.43 5.25
C ASN A 83 -3.01 5.84 5.01
N VAL A 84 -3.30 6.41 3.85
CA VAL A 84 -4.63 6.83 3.42
C VAL A 84 -4.98 5.97 2.22
N MET A 85 -5.93 5.06 2.39
CA MET A 85 -6.42 4.22 1.29
C MET A 85 -7.67 4.87 0.69
N PHE A 86 -7.78 4.85 -0.64
CA PHE A 86 -9.00 5.24 -1.37
C PHE A 86 -9.32 4.20 -2.43
N ILE A 87 -10.56 4.21 -2.93
CA ILE A 87 -11.01 3.31 -3.99
C ILE A 87 -11.20 4.12 -5.27
N TYR A 88 -10.62 3.65 -6.37
CA TYR A 88 -10.78 4.22 -7.71
C TYR A 88 -10.92 3.10 -8.73
N ASN A 89 -11.97 3.15 -9.56
CA ASN A 89 -12.31 2.09 -10.52
C ASN A 89 -12.38 0.68 -9.90
N GLY A 90 -12.87 0.57 -8.66
CA GLY A 90 -12.99 -0.70 -7.94
C GLY A 90 -11.68 -1.24 -7.33
N HIS A 91 -10.57 -0.54 -7.50
CA HIS A 91 -9.28 -0.90 -6.92
C HIS A 91 -8.94 -0.02 -5.71
N SER A 92 -8.28 -0.59 -4.71
CA SER A 92 -7.80 0.13 -3.54
C SER A 92 -6.36 0.61 -3.75
N TRP A 93 -6.11 1.89 -3.47
CA TRP A 93 -4.83 2.56 -3.69
C TRP A 93 -4.41 3.34 -2.45
N ASP A 94 -3.10 3.45 -2.20
CA ASP A 94 -2.55 4.36 -1.20
C ASP A 94 -2.36 5.76 -1.81
N ALA A 95 -2.97 6.77 -1.20
CA ALA A 95 -2.94 8.14 -1.71
C ALA A 95 -1.56 8.80 -1.67
N TYR A 96 -0.74 8.47 -0.67
CA TYR A 96 0.62 9.02 -0.58
C TYR A 96 1.53 8.39 -1.63
N GLU A 97 1.38 7.08 -1.88
CA GLU A 97 2.10 6.37 -2.94
C GLU A 97 1.74 6.90 -4.33
N VAL A 98 0.46 7.13 -4.59
CA VAL A 98 -0.03 7.72 -5.86
C VAL A 98 0.58 9.09 -6.13
N LEU A 99 0.74 9.91 -5.09
CA LEU A 99 1.37 11.24 -5.21
C LEU A 99 2.91 11.20 -5.10
N GLY A 100 3.51 10.03 -4.83
CA GLY A 100 4.96 9.87 -4.71
C GLY A 100 5.56 10.54 -3.47
N VAL A 101 4.79 10.69 -2.39
CA VAL A 101 5.20 11.33 -1.14
C VAL A 101 5.22 10.33 0.01
N PRO A 102 6.03 10.54 1.06
CA PRO A 102 6.03 9.65 2.22
C PRO A 102 4.68 9.68 2.96
N ALA A 103 4.28 8.55 3.53
CA ALA A 103 3.06 8.45 4.33
C ALA A 103 3.09 9.43 5.52
N GLY A 104 2.01 10.21 5.68
CA GLY A 104 1.93 11.24 6.70
C GLY A 104 2.70 12.52 6.36
N ALA A 105 3.08 12.74 5.10
CA ALA A 105 3.59 14.02 4.63
C ALA A 105 2.62 15.16 4.97
N SER A 106 3.17 16.33 5.32
CA SER A 106 2.38 17.52 5.60
C SER A 106 1.63 18.01 4.36
N ILE A 107 0.43 18.55 4.54
CA ILE A 107 -0.41 19.11 3.46
C ILE A 107 0.37 19.97 2.44
N PRO A 108 1.27 20.91 2.80
CA PRO A 108 2.00 21.69 1.80
C PRO A 108 2.84 20.82 0.84
N ILE A 109 3.50 19.78 1.35
CA ILE A 109 4.29 18.83 0.54
C ILE A 109 3.37 18.05 -0.39
N VAL A 110 2.22 17.61 0.11
CA VAL A 110 1.21 16.88 -0.67
C VAL A 110 0.66 17.76 -1.80
N THR A 111 0.37 19.03 -1.51
CA THR A 111 -0.13 20.00 -2.49
C THR A 111 0.92 20.28 -3.58
N GLU A 112 2.19 20.44 -3.21
CA GLU A 112 3.28 20.62 -4.19
C GLU A 112 3.46 19.40 -5.09
N ALA A 113 3.43 18.19 -4.50
CA ALA A 113 3.51 16.95 -5.24
C ALA A 113 2.31 16.79 -6.21
N TYR A 114 1.10 17.09 -5.75
CA TYR A 114 -0.11 17.08 -6.57
C TYR A 114 -0.01 18.05 -7.77
N GLN A 115 0.40 19.30 -7.54
CA GLN A 115 0.59 20.27 -8.62
C GLN A 115 1.67 19.82 -9.62
N THR A 116 2.75 19.22 -9.12
CA THR A 116 3.82 18.67 -9.97
C THR A 116 3.33 17.49 -10.80
N ALA A 117 2.53 16.59 -10.21
CA ALA A 117 1.93 15.45 -10.88
C ALA A 117 0.93 15.88 -11.96
N LEU A 118 0.09 16.88 -11.68
CA LEU A 118 -0.85 17.46 -12.66
C LEU A 118 -0.13 18.04 -13.87
N ARG A 119 0.98 18.76 -13.67
CA ARG A 119 1.78 19.33 -14.79
C ARG A 119 2.38 18.25 -15.69
N ARG A 120 2.62 17.05 -15.15
CA ARG A 120 3.18 15.91 -15.88
C ARG A 120 2.11 15.05 -16.55
N CYS A 121 0.85 15.15 -16.12
CA CYS A 121 -0.24 14.41 -16.72
C CYS A 121 -0.78 15.10 -17.97
N THR A 122 -0.93 14.33 -19.05
CA THR A 122 -1.49 14.79 -20.32
C THR A 122 -2.96 14.36 -20.51
N GLY A 123 -3.45 13.42 -19.71
CA GLY A 123 -4.79 12.83 -19.82
C GLY A 123 -5.74 13.25 -18.70
N ALA A 124 -7.03 13.40 -19.03
CA ALA A 124 -8.09 13.78 -18.10
C ALA A 124 -8.31 12.73 -17.00
N GLU A 125 -8.35 11.43 -17.36
CA GLU A 125 -8.55 10.34 -16.40
C GLU A 125 -7.44 10.26 -15.34
N SER A 126 -6.19 10.54 -15.75
CA SER A 126 -5.06 10.57 -14.82
C SER A 126 -5.16 11.76 -13.86
N ALA A 127 -5.71 12.88 -14.30
CA ALA A 127 -5.95 14.04 -13.45
C ALA A 127 -7.03 13.76 -12.40
N GLU A 128 -8.13 13.11 -12.78
CA GLU A 128 -9.20 12.70 -11.86
C GLU A 128 -8.70 11.71 -10.81
N PHE A 129 -7.85 10.76 -11.22
CA PHE A 129 -7.21 9.83 -10.29
C PHE A 129 -6.34 10.55 -9.25
N LEU A 130 -5.47 11.47 -9.69
CA LEU A 130 -4.62 12.27 -8.81
C LEU A 130 -5.45 13.19 -7.89
N GLU A 131 -6.54 13.76 -8.41
CA GLU A 131 -7.45 14.60 -7.61
C GLU A 131 -8.15 13.77 -6.53
N THR A 132 -8.55 12.54 -6.85
CA THR A 132 -9.17 11.63 -5.89
C THR A 132 -8.20 11.27 -4.76
N ALA A 133 -6.94 10.97 -5.10
CA ALA A 133 -5.88 10.73 -4.10
C ALA A 133 -5.68 11.96 -3.19
N TYR A 134 -5.58 13.15 -3.79
CA TYR A 134 -5.43 14.41 -3.05
C TYR A 134 -6.60 14.68 -2.10
N LYS A 135 -7.84 14.52 -2.57
CA LYS A 135 -9.06 14.67 -1.76
C LYS A 135 -9.11 13.68 -0.60
N ALA A 136 -8.69 12.43 -0.82
CA ALA A 136 -8.65 11.43 0.24
C ALA A 136 -7.73 11.84 1.39
N ILE A 137 -6.59 12.47 1.08
CA ILE A 137 -5.65 12.99 2.10
C ILE A 137 -6.26 14.18 2.84
N LEU A 138 -6.90 15.11 2.15
CA LEU A 138 -7.56 16.27 2.78
C LEU A 138 -8.66 15.84 3.76
N ASN A 139 -9.51 14.91 3.36
CA ASN A 139 -10.61 14.41 4.19
C ASN A 139 -10.14 13.66 5.44
N LYS A 140 -8.93 13.09 5.42
CA LYS A 140 -8.29 12.44 6.59
C LYS A 140 -7.75 13.45 7.60
N SER A 141 -7.33 14.61 7.11
CA SER A 141 -6.67 15.65 7.91
C SER A 141 -7.63 16.62 8.59
N ALA A 142 -8.90 16.63 8.18
CA ALA A 142 -10.00 17.34 8.84
C ALA A 142 -10.52 16.54 10.05
#